data_AF-A0A915JHB0-F1
#
_entry.id   AF-A0A915JHB0-F1
#
_cell.length_a   1.000
_cell.length_b   1.000
_cell.length_c   1.000
_cell.angle_alpha   90.00
_cell.angle_beta   90.00
_cell.angle_gamma   90.00
#
_symmetry.space_group_name_H-M   'P 1'
#
loop_
_entity.id
_entity.type
_entity.pdbx_description
1 polymer ?
#
loop_
_entity_poly.entity_id
_entity_poly.type
_entity_poly.pdbx_seq_one_letter_code
_entity_poly.pdbx_strand_id
1 'polypeptide(L)'
;MKPKENELKCYTGRRFVQKYNFVFMCEPKNNFSNKDVLVDPCTCMYRETNKQEKELAGNKDRITDVPRIFVDIRIAVFLERIFGNPNLCRTFGPQCIQHFKPIMEKFVKSSKLCEQRFASEFVCGVISGSKFWSFEQCDEFWRHFMSNLLKSAFENLTSKNFNDWGVCLATIFDSRDPKKLFWFLDLLIELVKKPIESSFNAASRLFLLQGALHQQEWRILPLWHDVLQIIEPLLCQPYQNLRDRLGSVLSTIFSCDIEQMTCENVKFRSPDKKAFLRKIHQRLEILYKEVEVGHPSDASATLYGNGDSKERQDAVLLFKTMLCFLNTQWATWFALPNELIDFLPLLCYFENETSDDELKRDCRAQLMRGLARAWLGGDTVDRVLENCEK
;
A
#
# COMPACT_ATOMS: atom_id res chain seq x y z
N MET A 1 15.55 4.48 3.73
CA MET A 1 16.44 4.59 2.55
C MET A 1 17.33 5.85 2.64
N LYS A 2 18.00 6.12 3.78
CA LYS A 2 18.89 7.29 3.85
C LYS A 2 20.15 7.02 3.02
N PRO A 3 20.49 7.86 2.04
CA PRO A 3 21.83 7.85 1.49
C PRO A 3 22.80 8.14 2.63
N LYS A 4 23.85 7.33 2.80
CA LYS A 4 24.98 7.75 3.64
C LYS A 4 25.54 9.04 3.02
N GLU A 5 26.12 9.96 3.79
CA GLU A 5 26.62 11.25 3.24
C GLU A 5 27.59 11.09 2.05
N ASN A 6 28.28 9.95 1.95
CA ASN A 6 29.13 9.59 0.81
C ASN A 6 28.37 9.19 -0.47
N GLU A 7 27.06 8.91 -0.39
CA GLU A 7 26.18 8.58 -1.53
C GLU A 7 25.47 9.80 -2.13
N LEU A 8 25.49 10.99 -1.49
CA LEU A 8 24.91 12.20 -2.09
C LEU A 8 25.59 12.58 -3.42
N LYS A 9 26.89 12.31 -3.57
CA LYS A 9 27.62 12.44 -4.85
C LYS A 9 27.20 11.42 -5.92
N CYS A 10 26.45 10.37 -5.54
CA CYS A 10 25.99 9.31 -6.45
C CYS A 10 24.56 9.52 -6.99
N TYR A 11 23.86 10.58 -6.60
CA TYR A 11 22.52 10.90 -7.12
C TYR A 11 22.53 11.76 -8.38
N THR A 12 23.60 12.53 -8.61
CA THR A 12 23.85 13.20 -9.89
C THR A 12 24.27 12.19 -10.95
N GLY A 13 23.48 12.00 -12.00
CA GLY A 13 23.81 11.11 -13.14
C GLY A 13 23.15 9.73 -13.15
N ARG A 14 22.17 9.45 -12.28
CA ARG A 14 21.35 8.22 -12.35
C ARG A 14 20.14 8.40 -13.26
N ARG A 15 19.78 7.35 -14.01
CA ARG A 15 18.55 7.33 -14.83
C ARG A 15 17.34 7.12 -13.93
N PHE A 16 16.33 7.98 -14.09
CA PHE A 16 15.02 7.81 -13.45
C PHE A 16 14.00 7.35 -14.47
N VAL A 17 13.33 6.24 -14.20
CA VAL A 17 12.31 5.67 -15.10
C VAL A 17 10.95 5.93 -14.50
N GLN A 18 10.20 6.84 -15.12
CA GLN A 18 8.91 7.31 -14.60
C GLN A 18 7.77 6.31 -14.86
N LYS A 19 7.76 5.60 -15.99
CA LYS A 19 6.70 4.63 -16.31
C LYS A 19 7.06 3.21 -15.88
N TYR A 20 6.11 2.49 -15.28
CA TYR A 20 6.31 1.14 -14.72
C TYR A 20 6.45 0.03 -15.79
N ASN A 21 5.88 0.22 -16.99
CA ASN A 21 5.95 -0.75 -18.09
C ASN A 21 7.29 -0.83 -18.83
N PHE A 22 8.26 0.03 -18.48
CA PHE A 22 9.59 -0.04 -19.08
C PHE A 22 10.33 -1.28 -18.54
N VAL A 23 10.77 -2.17 -19.43
CA VAL A 23 11.62 -3.36 -19.13
C VAL A 23 10.89 -4.57 -18.50
N PHE A 24 9.61 -4.47 -18.14
CA PHE A 24 8.89 -5.60 -17.49
C PHE A 24 8.80 -6.87 -18.37
N MET A 25 8.61 -6.72 -19.68
CA MET A 25 8.58 -7.86 -20.61
C MET A 25 9.79 -7.92 -21.56
N CYS A 26 10.32 -6.77 -22.00
CA CYS A 26 11.52 -6.64 -22.83
C CYS A 26 12.05 -5.20 -22.73
N GLU A 27 13.36 -5.00 -22.88
CA GLU A 27 13.91 -3.65 -23.07
C GLU A 27 13.49 -3.09 -24.44
N PRO A 28 12.92 -1.88 -24.51
CA PRO A 28 12.67 -1.23 -25.79
C PRO A 28 13.99 -0.87 -26.48
N LYS A 29 14.03 -0.99 -27.82
CA LYS A 29 15.22 -0.66 -28.65
C LYS A 29 15.77 0.76 -28.42
N ASN A 30 14.95 1.69 -27.92
CA ASN A 30 15.35 3.03 -27.51
C ASN A 30 14.91 3.29 -26.05
N ASN A 31 15.88 3.45 -25.16
CA ASN A 31 15.64 3.76 -23.74
C ASN A 31 15.42 5.27 -23.53
N PHE A 32 14.15 5.68 -23.34
CA PHE A 32 13.79 7.06 -22.98
C PHE A 32 13.86 7.25 -21.47
N SER A 33 15.06 7.53 -20.95
CA SER A 33 15.25 7.99 -19.57
C SER A 33 15.50 9.50 -19.55
N ASN A 34 14.83 10.24 -18.66
CA ASN A 34 15.19 11.64 -18.44
C ASN A 34 16.60 11.71 -17.84
N LYS A 35 17.53 12.39 -18.53
CA LYS A 35 18.77 12.87 -17.93
C LYS A 35 18.44 14.05 -17.01
N ASP A 36 19.24 14.29 -15.97
CA ASP A 36 19.07 15.39 -15.00
C ASP A 36 19.10 16.82 -15.61
N VAL A 37 19.24 16.95 -16.94
CA VAL A 37 19.25 18.24 -17.63
C VAL A 37 17.82 18.71 -17.86
N LEU A 38 17.34 19.57 -16.96
CA LEU A 38 16.21 20.46 -17.21
C LEU A 38 16.53 21.32 -18.44
N VAL A 39 16.02 20.96 -19.61
CA VAL A 39 16.04 21.85 -20.77
C VAL A 39 15.01 22.95 -20.52
N ASP A 40 15.49 24.18 -20.37
CA ASP A 40 14.68 25.38 -20.16
C ASP A 40 13.80 25.62 -21.41
N PRO A 41 12.46 25.45 -21.34
CA PRO A 41 11.62 25.57 -22.52
C PRO A 41 11.32 27.05 -22.78
N CYS A 42 11.86 27.59 -23.89
CA CYS A 42 11.52 28.85 -24.57
C CYS A 42 10.94 29.98 -23.69
N THR A 43 11.83 30.87 -23.26
CA THR A 43 11.68 31.95 -22.27
C THR A 43 10.82 33.15 -22.70
N CYS A 44 10.21 33.15 -23.89
CA CYS A 44 9.55 34.33 -24.47
C CYS A 44 8.02 34.34 -24.28
N MET A 45 7.29 33.30 -24.71
CA MET A 45 5.81 33.29 -24.64
C MET A 45 5.24 33.00 -23.23
N TYR A 46 6.01 32.41 -22.32
CA TYR A 46 5.54 32.06 -20.96
C TYR A 46 5.62 33.22 -19.95
N ARG A 47 6.28 34.35 -20.27
CA ARG A 47 6.55 35.40 -19.26
C ARG A 47 5.35 36.28 -18.93
N GLU A 48 4.48 36.60 -19.88
CA GLU A 48 3.38 37.56 -19.65
C GLU A 48 2.22 36.94 -18.89
N THR A 49 1.78 35.74 -19.26
CA THR A 49 0.72 35.00 -18.54
C THR A 49 1.17 34.67 -17.12
N ASN A 50 2.39 34.16 -16.93
CA ASN A 50 2.95 33.87 -15.61
C ASN A 50 3.17 35.14 -14.76
N LYS A 51 3.25 36.34 -15.35
CA LYS A 51 3.38 37.60 -14.59
C LYS A 51 2.06 37.95 -13.91
N GLN A 52 0.95 37.90 -14.65
CA GLN A 52 -0.39 38.10 -14.10
C GLN A 52 -0.72 37.02 -13.06
N GLU A 53 -0.34 35.79 -13.35
CA GLU A 53 -0.53 34.64 -12.48
C GLU A 53 0.36 34.73 -11.20
N LYS A 54 1.56 35.33 -11.30
CA LYS A 54 2.44 35.65 -10.16
C LYS A 54 1.90 36.79 -9.32
N GLU A 55 1.33 37.81 -9.95
CA GLU A 55 0.67 38.92 -9.25
C GLU A 55 -0.58 38.42 -8.51
N LEU A 56 -1.35 37.49 -9.11
CA LEU A 56 -2.48 36.82 -8.48
C LEU A 56 -2.06 35.90 -7.32
N ALA A 57 -1.01 35.10 -7.51
CA ALA A 57 -0.47 34.18 -6.50
C ALA A 57 0.40 34.85 -5.42
N GLY A 58 0.76 36.14 -5.59
CA GLY A 58 1.49 36.95 -4.59
C GLY A 58 0.58 37.83 -3.73
N ASN A 59 -0.70 37.98 -4.10
CA ASN A 59 -1.65 38.84 -3.38
C ASN A 59 -2.30 38.09 -2.20
N LYS A 60 -1.82 38.37 -0.98
CA LYS A 60 -2.23 37.68 0.26
C LYS A 60 -3.74 37.66 0.49
N ASP A 61 -4.43 38.79 0.23
CA ASP A 61 -5.86 38.93 0.53
C ASP A 61 -6.73 38.01 -0.35
N ARG A 62 -6.32 37.78 -1.60
CA ARG A 62 -7.04 36.87 -2.51
C ARG A 62 -6.74 35.41 -2.24
N ILE A 63 -5.52 35.07 -1.82
CA ILE A 63 -5.15 33.68 -1.46
C ILE A 63 -5.88 33.23 -0.19
N THR A 64 -6.17 34.14 0.75
CA THR A 64 -6.98 33.81 1.94
C THR A 64 -8.45 33.56 1.62
N ASP A 65 -8.97 34.16 0.55
CA ASP A 65 -10.35 33.96 0.10
C ASP A 65 -10.51 32.75 -0.83
N VAL A 66 -9.46 32.32 -1.52
CA VAL A 66 -9.45 31.12 -2.37
C VAL A 66 -9.96 29.89 -1.60
N PRO A 67 -9.46 29.52 -0.41
CA PRO A 67 -10.03 28.40 0.33
C PRO A 67 -11.52 28.58 0.68
N ARG A 68 -11.97 29.80 1.00
CA ARG A 68 -13.39 30.07 1.32
C ARG A 68 -14.29 29.90 0.09
N ILE A 69 -13.90 30.47 -1.05
CA ILE A 69 -14.63 30.36 -2.33
C ILE A 69 -14.64 28.91 -2.82
N PHE A 70 -13.56 28.15 -2.60
CA PHE A 70 -13.42 26.77 -3.06
C PHE A 70 -14.11 25.74 -2.15
N VAL A 71 -14.40 26.08 -0.88
CA VAL A 71 -15.20 25.23 0.02
C VAL A 71 -16.70 25.27 -0.32
N ASP A 72 -17.20 26.38 -0.88
CA ASP A 72 -18.62 26.57 -1.21
C ASP A 72 -19.02 26.10 -2.63
N ILE A 73 -18.07 25.94 -3.55
CA ILE A 73 -18.34 25.47 -4.91
C ILE A 73 -18.00 23.97 -4.97
N ARG A 74 -18.90 23.14 -5.52
CA ARG A 74 -18.65 21.72 -5.84
C ARG A 74 -17.50 21.61 -6.86
N ILE A 75 -16.27 21.69 -6.38
CA ILE A 75 -15.06 21.64 -7.19
C ILE A 75 -14.45 20.24 -7.03
N ALA A 76 -15.01 19.28 -7.75
CA ALA A 76 -14.25 18.08 -8.12
C ALA A 76 -13.58 18.24 -9.50
N VAL A 77 -14.16 19.10 -10.37
CA VAL A 77 -13.73 19.25 -11.78
C VAL A 77 -12.80 20.46 -12.01
N PHE A 78 -12.80 21.44 -11.10
CA PHE A 78 -12.05 22.70 -11.27
C PHE A 78 -10.65 22.69 -10.60
N LEU A 79 -10.42 21.87 -9.56
CA LEU A 79 -9.12 21.72 -8.88
C LEU A 79 -8.16 20.76 -9.60
N GLU A 80 -8.68 19.76 -10.32
CA GLU A 80 -7.92 18.94 -11.28
C GLU A 80 -7.16 19.81 -12.30
N ARG A 81 -7.75 20.96 -12.67
CA ARG A 81 -7.24 21.86 -13.72
C ARG A 81 -6.21 22.88 -13.26
N ILE A 82 -6.22 23.30 -11.99
CA ILE A 82 -5.31 24.34 -11.47
C ILE A 82 -4.24 23.77 -10.53
N PHE A 83 -4.61 22.91 -9.57
CA PHE A 83 -3.65 22.32 -8.62
C PHE A 83 -3.27 20.88 -8.97
N GLY A 84 -4.15 20.14 -9.65
CA GLY A 84 -3.81 18.89 -10.34
C GLY A 84 -2.92 19.10 -11.57
N ASN A 85 -2.70 20.35 -11.97
CA ASN A 85 -1.71 20.67 -12.98
C ASN A 85 -0.33 20.84 -12.31
N PRO A 86 0.62 19.89 -12.47
CA PRO A 86 1.99 20.04 -11.97
C PRO A 86 2.68 21.32 -12.49
N ASN A 87 2.07 22.01 -13.46
CA ASN A 87 2.48 23.32 -13.95
C ASN A 87 2.47 24.42 -12.89
N LEU A 88 1.61 24.41 -11.85
CA LEU A 88 1.62 25.51 -10.87
C LEU A 88 2.92 25.51 -10.04
N CYS A 89 3.30 24.34 -9.50
CA CYS A 89 4.58 24.18 -8.81
C CYS A 89 5.79 24.26 -9.77
N ARG A 90 5.61 23.96 -11.06
CA ARG A 90 6.62 24.18 -12.10
C ARG A 90 6.84 25.67 -12.39
N THR A 91 5.77 26.44 -12.45
CA THR A 91 5.76 27.86 -12.85
C THR A 91 6.19 28.78 -11.72
N PHE A 92 5.75 28.52 -10.49
CA PHE A 92 6.00 29.41 -9.35
C PHE A 92 7.04 28.89 -8.36
N GLY A 93 7.42 27.62 -8.46
CA GLY A 93 8.41 27.00 -7.57
C GLY A 93 7.96 26.94 -6.10
N PRO A 94 8.91 26.71 -5.18
CA PRO A 94 8.62 26.49 -3.75
C PRO A 94 8.02 27.71 -3.01
N GLN A 95 8.21 28.92 -3.53
CA GLN A 95 7.85 30.17 -2.83
C GLN A 95 6.34 30.32 -2.63
N CYS A 96 5.52 29.94 -3.62
CA CYS A 96 4.06 30.01 -3.48
C CYS A 96 3.51 29.12 -2.37
N ILE A 97 4.23 28.06 -1.98
CA ILE A 97 3.75 27.12 -0.97
C ILE A 97 3.82 27.70 0.44
N GLN A 98 4.71 28.68 0.67
CA GLN A 98 4.82 29.35 1.96
C GLN A 98 3.50 30.04 2.37
N HIS A 99 2.71 30.52 1.41
CA HIS A 99 1.40 31.13 1.67
C HIS A 99 0.33 30.11 2.06
N PHE A 100 0.41 28.89 1.54
CA PHE A 100 -0.56 27.83 1.84
C PHE A 100 -0.24 27.07 3.13
N LYS A 101 1.00 27.11 3.60
CA LYS A 101 1.44 26.42 4.83
C LYS A 101 0.50 26.58 6.03
N PRO A 102 0.14 27.80 6.50
CA PRO A 102 -0.73 27.94 7.66
C PRO A 102 -2.16 27.43 7.42
N ILE A 103 -2.64 27.52 6.17
CA ILE A 103 -3.97 27.04 5.79
C ILE A 103 -3.98 25.51 5.83
N MET A 104 -2.95 24.87 5.29
CA MET A 104 -2.85 23.41 5.25
C MET A 104 -2.67 22.81 6.65
N GLU A 105 -1.83 23.42 7.50
CA GLU A 105 -1.66 22.99 8.90
C GLU A 105 -2.97 23.07 9.70
N LYS A 106 -3.87 24.00 9.35
CA LYS A 106 -5.22 24.07 9.91
C LYS A 106 -6.13 22.99 9.33
N PHE A 107 -6.13 22.81 8.01
CA PHE A 107 -7.06 21.91 7.32
C PHE A 107 -6.82 20.44 7.64
N VAL A 108 -5.55 20.01 7.78
CA VAL A 108 -5.23 18.63 8.15
C VAL A 108 -5.66 18.25 9.56
N LYS A 109 -5.98 19.23 10.42
CA LYS A 109 -6.53 19.02 11.77
C LYS A 109 -8.04 19.26 11.84
N SER A 110 -8.66 19.64 10.72
CA SER A 110 -10.08 19.94 10.69
C SER A 110 -10.92 18.67 10.71
N SER A 111 -12.06 18.74 11.39
CA SER A 111 -13.09 17.70 11.35
C SER A 111 -13.96 17.77 10.09
N LYS A 112 -13.86 18.83 9.29
CA LYS A 112 -14.66 19.00 8.07
C LYS A 112 -14.07 18.20 6.91
N LEU A 113 -14.92 17.40 6.27
CA LEU A 113 -14.54 16.56 5.14
C LEU A 113 -14.00 17.37 3.95
N CYS A 114 -14.65 18.49 3.61
CA CYS A 114 -14.23 19.34 2.49
C CYS A 114 -12.82 19.92 2.68
N GLU A 115 -12.47 20.32 3.91
CA GLU A 115 -11.15 20.87 4.24
C GLU A 115 -10.06 19.77 4.17
N GLN A 116 -10.36 18.57 4.66
CA GLN A 116 -9.46 17.40 4.57
C GLN A 116 -9.24 16.95 3.12
N ARG A 117 -10.32 16.89 2.33
CA ARG A 117 -10.26 16.54 0.92
C ARG A 117 -9.41 17.56 0.16
N PHE A 118 -9.64 18.86 0.36
CA PHE A 118 -8.81 19.91 -0.22
C PHE A 118 -7.34 19.75 0.16
N ALA A 119 -7.04 19.47 1.43
CA ALA A 119 -5.66 19.24 1.88
C ALA A 119 -5.01 18.05 1.15
N SER A 120 -5.74 16.95 0.96
CA SER A 120 -5.24 15.78 0.23
C SER A 120 -4.97 16.09 -1.26
N GLU A 121 -5.87 16.81 -1.93
CA GLU A 121 -5.71 17.21 -3.34
C GLU A 121 -4.55 18.21 -3.51
N PHE A 122 -4.39 19.16 -2.58
CA PHE A 122 -3.28 20.09 -2.56
C PHE A 122 -1.94 19.37 -2.41
N VAL A 123 -1.83 18.44 -1.46
CA VAL A 123 -0.63 17.60 -1.27
C VAL A 123 -0.31 16.81 -2.54
N CYS A 124 -1.32 16.21 -3.17
CA CYS A 124 -1.17 15.50 -4.44
C CYS A 124 -0.58 16.38 -5.53
N GLY A 125 -1.14 17.58 -5.73
CA GLY A 125 -0.67 18.54 -6.72
C GLY A 125 0.76 19.01 -6.48
N VAL A 126 1.09 19.35 -5.24
CA VAL A 126 2.42 19.85 -4.87
C VAL A 126 3.49 18.79 -5.03
N ILE A 127 3.29 17.58 -4.50
CA ILE A 127 4.28 16.50 -4.63
C ILE A 127 4.41 16.09 -6.10
N SER A 128 3.32 16.02 -6.85
CA SER A 128 3.35 15.72 -8.29
C SER A 128 4.10 16.77 -9.10
N GLY A 129 3.99 18.04 -8.72
CA GLY A 129 4.68 19.17 -9.34
C GLY A 129 6.14 19.33 -8.92
N SER A 130 6.52 18.84 -7.73
CA SER A 130 7.90 18.87 -7.23
C SER A 130 8.90 18.08 -8.10
N LYS A 131 8.42 17.28 -9.06
CA LYS A 131 9.24 16.54 -10.03
C LYS A 131 10.20 17.41 -10.85
N PHE A 132 9.92 18.71 -10.94
CA PHE A 132 10.72 19.69 -11.68
C PHE A 132 11.70 20.49 -10.80
N TRP A 133 11.67 20.29 -9.48
CA TRP A 133 12.54 21.02 -8.57
C TRP A 133 13.92 20.35 -8.47
N SER A 134 14.90 21.15 -8.05
CA SER A 134 16.21 20.65 -7.65
C SER A 134 16.11 19.77 -6.41
N PHE A 135 17.14 18.94 -6.18
CA PHE A 135 17.19 18.09 -5.00
C PHE A 135 17.18 18.91 -3.70
N GLU A 136 17.92 20.02 -3.66
CA GLU A 136 18.01 20.90 -2.50
C GLU A 136 16.65 21.50 -2.15
N GLN A 137 15.89 21.96 -3.16
CA GLN A 137 14.54 22.47 -2.99
C GLN A 137 13.58 21.40 -2.45
N CYS A 138 13.69 20.17 -2.96
CA CYS A 138 12.88 19.04 -2.48
C CYS A 138 13.25 18.68 -1.04
N ASP A 139 14.53 18.55 -0.71
CA ASP A 139 14.98 18.16 0.63
C ASP A 139 14.58 19.21 1.69
N GLU A 140 14.75 20.50 1.38
CA GLU A 140 14.30 21.59 2.26
C GLU A 140 12.77 21.54 2.46
N PHE A 141 12.02 21.39 1.37
CA PHE A 141 10.57 21.29 1.39
C PHE A 141 10.05 20.10 2.23
N TRP A 142 10.67 18.93 2.08
CA TRP A 142 10.30 17.74 2.83
C TRP A 142 10.60 17.90 4.31
N ARG A 143 11.81 18.36 4.66
CA ARG A 143 12.25 18.54 6.05
C ARG A 143 11.45 19.60 6.81
N HIS A 144 11.14 20.73 6.19
CA HIS A 144 10.57 21.89 6.89
C HIS A 144 9.04 22.01 6.83
N PHE A 145 8.39 21.25 5.96
CA PHE A 145 6.94 21.36 5.78
C PHE A 145 6.26 20.02 5.59
N MET A 146 6.59 19.29 4.51
CA MET A 146 5.75 18.16 4.09
C MET A 146 5.73 17.01 5.11
N SER A 147 6.86 16.64 5.71
CA SER A 147 6.90 15.55 6.69
C SER A 147 6.03 15.82 7.92
N ASN A 148 6.03 17.04 8.45
CA ASN A 148 5.21 17.41 9.61
C ASN A 148 3.73 17.50 9.25
N LEU A 149 3.42 18.06 8.07
CA LEU A 149 2.05 18.15 7.57
C LEU A 149 1.42 16.77 7.40
N LEU A 150 2.14 15.83 6.76
CA LEU A 150 1.67 14.47 6.54
C LEU A 150 1.53 13.68 7.84
N LYS A 151 2.49 13.80 8.77
CA LYS A 151 2.38 13.18 10.10
C LYS A 151 1.10 13.65 10.81
N SER A 152 0.85 14.97 10.82
CA SER A 152 -0.37 15.53 11.40
C SER A 152 -1.63 15.07 10.66
N ALA A 153 -1.61 14.97 9.33
CA ALA A 153 -2.76 14.50 8.56
C ALA A 153 -3.10 13.04 8.87
N PHE A 154 -2.09 12.17 8.88
CA PHE A 154 -2.28 10.74 9.10
C PHE A 154 -2.62 10.37 10.54
N GLU A 155 -2.27 11.21 11.51
CA GLU A 155 -2.71 11.08 12.90
C GLU A 155 -4.19 11.49 13.09
N ASN A 156 -4.74 12.33 12.20
CA ASN A 156 -6.14 12.77 12.23
C ASN A 156 -7.04 12.05 11.21
N LEU A 157 -6.66 10.83 10.81
CA LEU A 157 -7.48 10.02 9.91
C LEU A 157 -8.76 9.56 10.60
N THR A 158 -9.83 9.57 9.82
CA THR A 158 -11.15 9.09 10.22
C THR A 158 -11.68 8.14 9.14
N SER A 159 -12.68 7.34 9.49
CA SER A 159 -13.35 6.44 8.55
C SER A 159 -13.96 7.16 7.33
N LYS A 160 -14.14 8.48 7.39
CA LYS A 160 -14.71 9.28 6.30
C LYS A 160 -13.65 9.85 5.34
N ASN A 161 -12.45 10.17 5.82
CA ASN A 161 -11.42 10.86 5.04
C ASN A 161 -10.27 9.96 4.57
N PHE A 162 -10.11 8.75 5.14
CA PHE A 162 -8.95 7.92 4.84
C PHE A 162 -8.88 7.48 3.37
N ASN A 163 -10.02 7.31 2.70
CA ASN A 163 -10.08 6.99 1.28
C ASN A 163 -9.55 8.13 0.39
N ASP A 164 -9.84 9.39 0.73
CA ASP A 164 -9.34 10.55 -0.02
C ASP A 164 -7.81 10.60 0.02
N TRP A 165 -7.23 10.33 1.19
CA TRP A 165 -5.78 10.19 1.35
C TRP A 165 -5.22 8.97 0.61
N GLY A 166 -5.94 7.85 0.59
CA GLY A 166 -5.55 6.68 -0.22
C GLY A 166 -5.46 6.99 -1.71
N VAL A 167 -6.45 7.70 -2.27
CA VAL A 167 -6.45 8.15 -3.67
C VAL A 167 -5.32 9.16 -3.92
N CYS A 168 -5.07 10.07 -2.98
CA CYS A 168 -3.95 11.01 -3.05
C CYS A 168 -2.60 10.27 -3.18
N LEU A 169 -2.33 9.29 -2.30
CA LEU A 169 -1.10 8.50 -2.36
C LEU A 169 -0.99 7.71 -3.66
N ALA A 170 -2.05 7.02 -4.06
CA ALA A 170 -2.06 6.27 -5.31
C ALA A 170 -1.71 7.18 -6.51
N THR A 171 -2.30 8.37 -6.56
CA THR A 171 -2.05 9.35 -7.63
C THR A 171 -0.63 9.90 -7.61
N ILE A 172 -0.07 10.17 -6.43
CA ILE A 172 1.30 10.67 -6.30
C ILE A 172 2.32 9.63 -6.77
N PHE A 173 2.11 8.37 -6.41
CA PHE A 173 3.04 7.30 -6.72
C PHE A 173 2.87 6.76 -8.14
N ASP A 174 1.68 6.91 -8.75
CA ASP A 174 1.48 6.54 -10.14
C ASP A 174 2.49 7.24 -11.07
N SER A 175 3.12 6.45 -11.93
CA SER A 175 4.04 6.92 -12.97
C SER A 175 5.17 7.83 -12.42
N ARG A 176 5.66 7.50 -11.21
CA ARG A 176 6.85 8.10 -10.59
C ARG A 176 7.92 7.05 -10.34
N ASP A 177 9.17 7.50 -10.29
CA ASP A 177 10.29 6.68 -9.84
C ASP A 177 10.29 6.65 -8.30
N PRO A 178 10.28 5.47 -7.65
CA PRO A 178 10.19 5.36 -6.20
C PRO A 178 11.36 6.03 -5.50
N LYS A 179 12.54 6.11 -6.14
CA LYS A 179 13.73 6.75 -5.59
C LYS A 179 13.58 8.26 -5.44
N LYS A 180 12.68 8.90 -6.21
CA LYS A 180 12.40 10.34 -6.07
C LYS A 180 11.44 10.65 -4.91
N LEU A 181 10.72 9.65 -4.44
CA LEU A 181 9.71 9.77 -3.37
C LEU A 181 10.15 9.07 -2.08
N PHE A 182 11.46 8.84 -1.90
CA PHE A 182 11.96 8.06 -0.77
C PHE A 182 11.61 8.67 0.60
N TRP A 183 11.59 10.02 0.73
CA TRP A 183 11.15 10.68 1.97
C TRP A 183 9.72 10.28 2.36
N PHE A 184 8.83 10.12 1.36
CA PHE A 184 7.45 9.72 1.60
C PHE A 184 7.36 8.24 1.96
N LEU A 185 8.09 7.37 1.25
CA LEU A 185 8.14 5.94 1.57
C LEU A 185 8.69 5.69 2.98
N ASP A 186 9.78 6.34 3.35
CA ASP A 186 10.38 6.24 4.68
C ASP A 186 9.37 6.71 5.76
N LEU A 187 8.65 7.82 5.53
CA LEU A 187 7.60 8.30 6.43
C LEU A 187 6.45 7.29 6.60
N LEU A 188 5.99 6.65 5.51
CA LEU A 188 4.91 5.66 5.58
C LEU A 188 5.36 4.40 6.34
N ILE A 189 6.60 3.95 6.13
CA ILE A 189 7.17 2.82 6.87
C ILE A 189 7.31 3.16 8.36
N GLU A 190 7.78 4.38 8.70
CA GLU A 190 7.84 4.85 10.09
C GLU A 190 6.45 4.82 10.75
N LEU A 191 5.40 5.20 10.03
CA LEU A 191 4.03 5.20 10.57
C LEU A 191 3.51 3.80 10.84
N VAL A 192 3.75 2.83 9.95
CA VAL A 192 3.31 1.44 10.16
C VAL A 192 4.05 0.79 11.33
N LYS A 193 5.30 1.18 11.61
CA LYS A 193 6.07 0.70 12.77
C LYS A 193 5.62 1.27 14.11
N LYS A 194 4.75 2.30 14.14
CA LYS A 194 4.20 2.82 15.39
C LYS A 194 3.35 1.75 16.10
N PRO A 195 3.29 1.77 17.44
CA PRO A 195 2.45 0.84 18.18
C PRO A 195 0.97 0.97 17.81
N ILE A 196 0.25 -0.13 17.99
CA ILE A 196 -1.19 -0.21 17.73
C ILE A 196 -1.93 0.51 18.87
N GLU A 197 -2.31 1.76 18.64
CA GLU A 197 -3.17 2.53 19.55
C GLU A 197 -4.66 2.16 19.37
N SER A 198 -5.04 1.88 18.13
CA SER A 198 -6.38 1.50 17.70
C SER A 198 -6.28 0.62 16.46
N SER A 199 -7.16 -0.38 16.34
CA SER A 199 -7.23 -1.26 15.17
C SER A 199 -7.47 -0.47 13.88
N PHE A 200 -8.26 0.60 13.95
CA PHE A 200 -8.49 1.51 12.82
C PHE A 200 -7.20 2.21 12.41
N ASN A 201 -6.48 2.84 13.35
CA ASN A 201 -5.23 3.55 13.05
C ASN A 201 -4.19 2.62 12.42
N ALA A 202 -4.02 1.42 12.97
CA ALA A 202 -3.11 0.42 12.41
C ALA A 202 -3.52 0.01 10.98
N ALA A 203 -4.80 -0.30 10.76
CA ALA A 203 -5.33 -0.67 9.45
C ALA A 203 -5.22 0.48 8.43
N SER A 204 -5.48 1.73 8.83
CA SER A 204 -5.35 2.90 7.96
C SER A 204 -3.90 3.18 7.57
N ARG A 205 -2.94 3.05 8.50
CA ARG A 205 -1.51 3.19 8.20
C ARG A 205 -1.05 2.14 7.17
N LEU A 206 -1.47 0.87 7.36
CA LEU A 206 -1.22 -0.21 6.41
C LEU A 206 -1.87 0.06 5.05
N PHE A 207 -3.11 0.55 5.02
CA PHE A 207 -3.80 0.91 3.78
C PHE A 207 -3.06 1.98 2.98
N LEU A 208 -2.60 3.05 3.64
CA LEU A 208 -1.85 4.12 3.00
C LEU A 208 -0.52 3.60 2.41
N LEU A 209 0.22 2.80 3.19
CA LEU A 209 1.45 2.18 2.72
C LEU A 209 1.19 1.26 1.52
N GLN A 210 0.18 0.39 1.61
CA GLN A 210 -0.22 -0.51 0.53
C GLN A 210 -0.55 0.28 -0.75
N GLY A 211 -1.34 1.36 -0.64
CA GLY A 211 -1.72 2.20 -1.76
C GLY A 211 -0.53 2.84 -2.47
N ALA A 212 0.48 3.30 -1.73
CA ALA A 212 1.71 3.86 -2.30
C ALA A 212 2.58 2.78 -2.98
N LEU A 213 2.82 1.66 -2.29
CA LEU A 213 3.71 0.61 -2.78
C LEU A 213 3.10 -0.13 -3.98
N HIS A 214 1.79 -0.36 -4.00
CA HIS A 214 1.11 -1.06 -5.09
C HIS A 214 1.37 -0.39 -6.46
N GLN A 215 1.42 0.95 -6.52
CA GLN A 215 1.69 1.70 -7.76
C GLN A 215 3.14 1.55 -8.28
N GLN A 216 4.05 1.02 -7.46
CA GLN A 216 5.45 0.81 -7.84
C GLN A 216 5.70 -0.62 -8.33
N GLU A 217 4.80 -1.55 -8.03
CA GLU A 217 4.81 -2.96 -8.43
C GLU A 217 6.21 -3.60 -8.21
N TRP A 218 6.78 -4.18 -9.27
CA TRP A 218 8.04 -4.90 -9.31
C TRP A 218 9.29 -4.03 -9.05
N ARG A 219 9.18 -2.70 -9.03
CA ARG A 219 10.33 -1.80 -8.85
C ARG A 219 10.80 -1.69 -7.40
N ILE A 220 10.00 -2.17 -6.45
CA ILE A 220 10.24 -2.03 -5.00
C ILE A 220 10.22 -3.37 -4.26
N LEU A 221 10.53 -4.48 -4.94
CA LEU A 221 10.54 -5.82 -4.31
C LEU A 221 11.29 -5.90 -2.98
N PRO A 222 12.46 -5.25 -2.78
CA PRO A 222 13.13 -5.25 -1.47
C PRO A 222 12.28 -4.67 -0.34
N LEU A 223 11.49 -3.63 -0.61
CA LEU A 223 10.60 -3.03 0.40
C LEU A 223 9.48 -3.98 0.79
N TRP A 224 9.01 -4.84 -0.12
CA TRP A 224 8.00 -5.85 0.23
C TRP A 224 8.53 -6.90 1.21
N HIS A 225 9.83 -7.21 1.19
CA HIS A 225 10.45 -8.04 2.24
C HIS A 225 10.43 -7.35 3.60
N ASP A 226 10.78 -6.06 3.64
CA ASP A 226 10.76 -5.27 4.88
C ASP A 226 9.33 -5.17 5.44
N VAL A 227 8.34 -4.95 4.57
CA VAL A 227 6.92 -4.91 4.96
C VAL A 227 6.47 -6.27 5.49
N LEU A 228 6.85 -7.37 4.84
CA LEU A 228 6.52 -8.72 5.32
C LEU A 228 7.04 -8.95 6.74
N GLN A 229 8.28 -8.56 7.03
CA GLN A 229 8.87 -8.64 8.37
C GLN A 229 8.12 -7.80 9.41
N ILE A 230 7.59 -6.64 9.01
CA ILE A 230 6.83 -5.76 9.91
C ILE A 230 5.45 -6.35 10.23
N ILE A 231 4.77 -6.94 9.25
CA ILE A 231 3.39 -7.42 9.42
C ILE A 231 3.30 -8.84 9.98
N GLU A 232 4.34 -9.65 9.84
CA GLU A 232 4.32 -11.06 10.26
C GLU A 232 4.01 -11.26 11.77
N PRO A 233 4.56 -10.44 12.69
CA PRO A 233 4.17 -10.48 14.11
C PRO A 233 2.72 -10.06 14.37
N LEU A 234 2.08 -9.38 13.41
CA LEU A 234 0.71 -8.86 13.52
C LEU A 234 -0.35 -9.83 12.97
N LEU A 235 0.03 -11.03 12.52
CA LEU A 235 -0.91 -11.96 11.88
C LEU A 235 -1.93 -12.60 12.85
N CYS A 236 -1.67 -12.59 14.16
CA CYS A 236 -2.55 -13.17 15.18
C CYS A 236 -3.44 -12.12 15.87
N GLN A 237 -3.77 -11.02 15.20
CA GLN A 237 -4.52 -9.93 15.83
C GLN A 237 -6.03 -10.26 15.94
N PRO A 238 -6.68 -9.91 17.07
CA PRO A 238 -8.08 -10.25 17.32
C PRO A 238 -9.08 -9.39 16.52
N TYR A 239 -8.66 -8.24 15.99
CA TYR A 239 -9.54 -7.31 15.30
C TYR A 239 -9.75 -7.68 13.82
N GLN A 240 -11.01 -7.93 13.43
CA GLN A 240 -11.38 -8.34 12.07
C GLN A 240 -10.90 -7.35 11.00
N ASN A 241 -11.13 -6.04 11.20
CA ASN A 241 -10.71 -5.01 10.25
C ASN A 241 -9.20 -4.98 10.00
N LEU A 242 -8.39 -5.33 11.01
CA LEU A 242 -6.95 -5.42 10.87
C LEU A 242 -6.56 -6.70 10.13
N ARG A 243 -7.21 -7.84 10.40
CA ARG A 243 -7.02 -9.09 9.64
C ARG A 243 -7.35 -8.92 8.16
N ASP A 244 -8.47 -8.28 7.84
CA ASP A 244 -8.86 -7.96 6.46
C ASP A 244 -7.79 -7.13 5.75
N ARG A 245 -7.26 -6.12 6.45
CA ARG A 245 -6.18 -5.29 5.92
C ARG A 245 -4.90 -6.08 5.73
N LEU A 246 -4.49 -6.89 6.70
CA LEU A 246 -3.30 -7.74 6.62
C LEU A 246 -3.40 -8.74 5.48
N GLY A 247 -4.55 -9.39 5.32
CA GLY A 247 -4.83 -10.27 4.19
C GLY A 247 -4.68 -9.56 2.84
N SER A 248 -5.22 -8.34 2.72
CA SER A 248 -5.06 -7.53 1.52
C SER A 248 -3.61 -7.14 1.25
N VAL A 249 -2.85 -6.74 2.28
CA VAL A 249 -1.41 -6.39 2.15
C VAL A 249 -0.58 -7.60 1.74
N LEU A 250 -0.79 -8.76 2.37
CA LEU A 250 -0.15 -10.02 1.98
C LEU A 250 -0.46 -10.36 0.52
N SER A 251 -1.70 -10.10 0.07
CA SER A 251 -2.07 -10.31 -1.32
C SER A 251 -1.22 -9.49 -2.30
N THR A 252 -0.95 -8.24 -1.94
CA THR A 252 -0.10 -7.34 -2.73
C THR A 252 1.38 -7.69 -2.64
N ILE A 253 1.88 -8.14 -1.49
CA ILE A 253 3.28 -8.56 -1.31
C ILE A 253 3.65 -9.68 -2.28
N PHE A 254 2.78 -10.69 -2.41
CA PHE A 254 3.03 -11.87 -3.23
C PHE A 254 2.52 -11.74 -4.67
N SER A 255 1.99 -10.58 -5.10
CA SER A 255 1.45 -10.43 -6.45
C SER A 255 2.53 -10.54 -7.54
N CYS A 256 3.78 -10.19 -7.22
CA CYS A 256 4.92 -10.32 -8.12
C CYS A 256 5.65 -11.68 -8.00
N ASP A 257 5.18 -12.60 -7.15
CA ASP A 257 5.76 -13.94 -7.01
C ASP A 257 5.13 -14.90 -8.02
N ILE A 258 5.56 -14.75 -9.28
CA ILE A 258 5.07 -15.48 -10.44
C ILE A 258 6.16 -16.46 -10.90
N GLU A 259 5.91 -17.76 -10.77
CA GLU A 259 6.89 -18.82 -11.07
C GLU A 259 7.41 -18.78 -12.52
N GLN A 260 6.59 -18.33 -13.46
CA GLN A 260 6.91 -18.25 -14.89
C GLN A 260 7.62 -16.94 -15.27
N MET A 261 7.74 -15.99 -14.36
CA MET A 261 8.33 -14.68 -14.63
C MET A 261 9.85 -14.73 -14.43
N THR A 262 10.51 -15.59 -15.21
CA THR A 262 11.97 -15.65 -15.28
C THR A 262 12.42 -15.06 -16.62
N CYS A 263 12.98 -13.86 -16.59
CA CYS A 263 13.76 -13.38 -17.72
C CYS A 263 15.11 -14.10 -17.66
N GLU A 264 15.63 -14.62 -18.79
CA GLU A 264 16.85 -15.44 -18.86
C GLU A 264 18.06 -14.86 -18.10
N ASN A 265 18.08 -13.54 -17.86
CA ASN A 265 19.18 -12.83 -17.19
C ASN A 265 18.79 -12.07 -15.91
N VAL A 266 17.53 -12.11 -15.46
CA VAL A 266 17.09 -11.36 -14.26
C VAL A 266 16.20 -12.23 -13.37
N LYS A 267 16.72 -12.61 -12.19
CA LYS A 267 15.91 -13.18 -11.11
C LYS A 267 15.29 -12.04 -10.31
N PHE A 268 13.97 -11.90 -10.40
CA PHE A 268 13.22 -11.04 -9.49
C PHE A 268 13.36 -11.57 -8.07
N ARG A 269 13.75 -10.71 -7.13
CA ARG A 269 13.89 -11.06 -5.70
C ARG A 269 12.62 -10.66 -4.94
N SER A 270 11.48 -11.21 -5.35
CA SER A 270 10.21 -11.08 -4.61
C SER A 270 10.25 -11.87 -3.30
N PRO A 271 9.39 -11.53 -2.31
CA PRO A 271 9.13 -12.40 -1.18
C PRO A 271 8.63 -13.77 -1.64
N ASP A 272 9.26 -14.83 -1.11
CA ASP A 272 8.94 -16.21 -1.46
C ASP A 272 7.65 -16.65 -0.76
N LYS A 273 6.57 -16.77 -1.54
CA LYS A 273 5.26 -17.20 -1.06
C LYS A 273 5.30 -18.63 -0.53
N LYS A 274 6.05 -19.54 -1.17
CA LYS A 274 6.15 -20.95 -0.74
C LYS A 274 6.85 -21.07 0.59
N ALA A 275 7.93 -20.31 0.81
CA ALA A 275 8.59 -20.25 2.11
C ALA A 275 7.67 -19.67 3.19
N PHE A 276 6.94 -18.60 2.87
CA PHE A 276 5.97 -18.01 3.79
C PHE A 276 4.86 -19.00 4.18
N LEU A 277 4.19 -19.63 3.21
CA LEU A 277 3.10 -20.58 3.46
C LEU A 277 3.57 -21.80 4.27
N ARG A 278 4.77 -22.33 4.01
CA ARG A 278 5.35 -23.40 4.84
C ARG A 278 5.51 -22.98 6.31
N LYS A 279 5.95 -21.75 6.57
CA LYS A 279 6.05 -21.21 7.93
C LYS A 279 4.67 -21.03 8.58
N ILE A 280 3.66 -20.66 7.81
CA ILE A 280 2.28 -20.58 8.31
C ILE A 280 1.76 -21.97 8.68
N HIS A 281 1.94 -22.97 7.82
CA HIS A 281 1.52 -24.35 8.09
C HIS A 281 2.14 -24.91 9.37
N GLN A 282 3.43 -24.65 9.62
CA GLN A 282 4.10 -25.01 10.88
C GLN A 282 3.42 -24.38 12.11
N ARG A 283 2.96 -23.14 12.00
CA ARG A 283 2.25 -22.44 13.10
C ARG A 283 0.81 -22.90 13.27
N LEU A 284 0.25 -23.60 12.29
CA LEU A 284 -1.11 -24.16 12.33
C LEU A 284 -1.11 -25.66 12.66
N GLU A 285 0.04 -26.27 12.95
CA GLU A 285 0.19 -27.71 13.22
C GLU A 285 -0.75 -28.19 14.34
N ILE A 286 -0.97 -27.36 15.37
CA ILE A 286 -1.92 -27.64 16.44
C ILE A 286 -3.36 -27.84 15.93
N LEU A 287 -3.78 -27.05 14.92
CA LEU A 287 -5.11 -27.19 14.32
C LEU A 287 -5.17 -28.40 13.40
N TYR A 288 -4.09 -28.76 12.70
CA TYR A 288 -4.04 -29.98 11.90
C TYR A 288 -4.20 -31.23 12.76
N LYS A 289 -3.63 -31.26 13.96
CA LYS A 289 -3.83 -32.34 14.94
C LYS A 289 -5.29 -32.44 15.40
N GLU A 290 -6.01 -31.33 15.50
CA GLU A 290 -7.47 -31.36 15.78
C GLU A 290 -8.24 -32.06 14.65
N VAL A 291 -7.86 -31.81 13.39
CA VAL A 291 -8.48 -32.48 12.23
C VAL A 291 -8.29 -34.00 12.29
N GLU A 292 -7.09 -34.47 12.67
CA GLU A 292 -6.79 -35.90 12.80
C GLU A 292 -7.63 -36.60 13.88
N VAL A 293 -7.98 -35.89 14.96
CA VAL A 293 -8.79 -36.42 16.07
C VAL A 293 -10.29 -36.41 15.74
N GLY A 294 -10.72 -35.61 14.77
CA GLY A 294 -12.12 -35.51 14.34
C GLY A 294 -12.88 -34.36 15.01
N HIS A 295 -14.21 -34.44 15.01
CA HIS A 295 -15.16 -33.32 15.12
C HIS A 295 -14.74 -32.13 16.04
N PRO A 296 -14.87 -30.85 15.58
CA PRO A 296 -14.41 -29.64 16.28
C PRO A 296 -14.84 -29.50 17.75
N SER A 297 -16.07 -29.88 18.06
CA SER A 297 -16.64 -29.77 19.40
C SER A 297 -16.10 -30.79 20.42
N ASP A 298 -15.56 -31.92 19.98
CA ASP A 298 -15.08 -32.99 20.87
C ASP A 298 -13.56 -32.92 21.10
N ALA A 299 -12.80 -32.35 20.15
CA ALA A 299 -11.34 -32.30 20.19
C ALA A 299 -10.78 -31.24 21.17
N SER A 300 -11.40 -30.06 21.22
CA SER A 300 -10.87 -28.91 21.99
C SER A 300 -10.86 -29.13 23.51
N ALA A 301 -11.84 -29.86 24.06
CA ALA A 301 -11.93 -30.17 25.48
C ALA A 301 -11.02 -31.35 25.91
N THR A 302 -10.61 -32.19 24.96
CA THR A 302 -9.92 -33.47 25.23
C THR A 302 -8.40 -33.35 25.08
N LEU A 303 -7.91 -32.44 24.23
CA LEU A 303 -6.51 -32.37 23.83
C LEU A 303 -5.66 -31.34 24.58
N TYR A 304 -6.25 -30.29 25.16
CA TYR A 304 -5.50 -29.08 25.51
C TYR A 304 -5.67 -28.67 26.98
N GLY A 305 -4.53 -28.48 27.67
CA GLY A 305 -4.48 -27.86 29.00
C GLY A 305 -4.55 -26.32 28.95
N ASN A 306 -4.53 -25.66 30.10
CA ASN A 306 -4.62 -24.19 30.20
C ASN A 306 -3.53 -23.42 29.41
N GLY A 307 -2.35 -24.02 29.19
CA GLY A 307 -1.27 -23.41 28.40
C GLY A 307 -1.49 -23.52 26.89
N ASP A 308 -1.95 -24.68 26.41
CA ASP A 308 -2.19 -24.96 24.98
C ASP A 308 -3.41 -24.20 24.45
N SER A 309 -4.32 -23.79 25.33
CA SER A 309 -5.48 -22.96 24.99
C SER A 309 -5.09 -21.62 24.33
N LYS A 310 -4.00 -20.99 24.78
CA LYS A 310 -3.53 -19.72 24.19
C LYS A 310 -2.86 -19.94 22.84
N GLU A 311 -2.03 -20.97 22.72
CA GLU A 311 -1.37 -21.32 21.46
C GLU A 311 -2.39 -21.68 20.38
N ARG A 312 -3.42 -22.46 20.76
CA ARG A 312 -4.56 -22.74 19.91
C ARG A 312 -5.30 -21.46 19.50
N GLN A 313 -5.57 -20.57 20.46
CA GLN A 313 -6.24 -19.29 20.16
C GLN A 313 -5.44 -18.46 19.16
N ASP A 314 -4.12 -18.36 19.32
CA ASP A 314 -3.24 -17.65 18.39
C ASP A 314 -3.20 -18.31 17.01
N ALA A 315 -3.26 -19.65 16.94
CA ALA A 315 -3.36 -20.40 15.70
C ALA A 315 -4.70 -20.17 14.98
N VAL A 316 -5.82 -20.14 15.71
CA VAL A 316 -7.14 -19.79 15.15
C VAL A 316 -7.14 -18.35 14.60
N LEU A 317 -6.57 -17.40 15.35
CA LEU A 317 -6.46 -16.01 14.89
C LEU A 317 -5.56 -15.89 13.65
N LEU A 318 -4.47 -16.65 13.60
CA LEU A 318 -3.61 -16.75 12.43
C LEU A 318 -4.39 -17.29 11.23
N PHE A 319 -5.13 -18.39 11.42
CA PHE A 319 -5.92 -19.02 10.37
C PHE A 319 -6.99 -18.06 9.84
N LYS A 320 -7.70 -17.33 10.70
CA LYS A 320 -8.63 -16.27 10.28
C LYS A 320 -7.95 -15.20 9.40
N THR A 321 -6.74 -14.77 9.75
CA THR A 321 -5.98 -13.83 8.90
C THR A 321 -5.63 -14.46 7.55
N MET A 322 -5.35 -15.76 7.51
CA MET A 322 -5.13 -16.49 6.26
C MET A 322 -6.39 -16.62 5.42
N LEU A 323 -7.57 -16.79 6.03
CA LEU A 323 -8.84 -16.74 5.29
C LEU A 323 -9.06 -15.36 4.63
N CYS A 324 -8.73 -14.25 5.31
CA CYS A 324 -8.76 -12.91 4.72
C CYS A 324 -7.77 -12.78 3.54
N PHE A 325 -6.57 -13.35 3.67
CA PHE A 325 -5.56 -13.40 2.60
C PHE A 325 -6.06 -14.18 1.38
N LEU A 326 -6.55 -15.41 1.58
CA LEU A 326 -7.15 -16.27 0.55
C LEU A 326 -8.28 -15.52 -0.16
N ASN A 327 -9.20 -14.91 0.61
CA ASN A 327 -10.34 -14.19 0.08
C ASN A 327 -9.95 -13.06 -0.89
N THR A 328 -8.85 -12.37 -0.60
CA THR A 328 -8.34 -11.31 -1.49
C THR A 328 -7.65 -11.89 -2.72
N GLN A 329 -6.90 -12.98 -2.52
CA GLN A 329 -6.07 -13.58 -3.55
C GLN A 329 -6.84 -14.34 -4.63
N TRP A 330 -8.03 -14.88 -4.34
CA TRP A 330 -8.83 -15.61 -5.33
C TRP A 330 -9.11 -14.80 -6.60
N ALA A 331 -9.22 -13.48 -6.49
CA ALA A 331 -9.43 -12.59 -7.63
C ALA A 331 -8.18 -12.35 -8.49
N THR A 332 -6.99 -12.67 -7.97
CA THR A 332 -5.71 -12.34 -8.59
C THR A 332 -4.90 -13.56 -9.04
N TRP A 333 -5.28 -14.78 -8.65
CA TRP A 333 -4.57 -15.99 -9.07
C TRP A 333 -4.96 -16.45 -10.46
N PHE A 334 -3.93 -16.70 -11.26
CA PHE A 334 -4.06 -17.35 -12.57
C PHE A 334 -4.26 -18.87 -12.44
N ALA A 335 -3.65 -19.50 -11.43
CA ALA A 335 -3.80 -20.92 -11.09
C ALA A 335 -3.59 -21.13 -9.58
N LEU A 336 -4.24 -22.15 -9.00
CA LEU A 336 -4.12 -22.50 -7.59
C LEU A 336 -2.72 -23.03 -7.26
N PRO A 337 -1.96 -22.38 -6.35
CA PRO A 337 -0.70 -22.94 -5.84
C PRO A 337 -0.92 -24.22 -5.05
N ASN A 338 -0.01 -25.19 -5.23
CA ASN A 338 -0.08 -26.50 -4.58
C ASN A 338 -0.07 -26.42 -3.04
N GLU A 339 0.64 -25.45 -2.46
CA GLU A 339 0.74 -25.24 -1.00
C GLU A 339 -0.59 -24.79 -0.38
N LEU A 340 -1.56 -24.37 -1.19
CA LEU A 340 -2.88 -23.99 -0.69
C LEU A 340 -3.83 -25.16 -0.54
N ILE A 341 -3.58 -26.26 -1.25
CA ILE A 341 -4.31 -27.52 -1.06
C ILE A 341 -4.15 -27.99 0.39
N ASP A 342 -3.00 -27.71 1.01
CA ASP A 342 -2.73 -28.08 2.40
C ASP A 342 -3.67 -27.37 3.40
N PHE A 343 -4.35 -26.28 3.03
CA PHE A 343 -5.40 -25.68 3.87
C PHE A 343 -6.74 -26.41 3.78
N LEU A 344 -6.95 -27.27 2.77
CA LEU A 344 -8.24 -27.93 2.52
C LEU A 344 -8.76 -28.72 3.73
N PRO A 345 -7.96 -29.53 4.44
CA PRO A 345 -8.44 -30.25 5.63
C PRO A 345 -8.97 -29.30 6.71
N LEU A 346 -8.27 -28.19 6.98
CA LEU A 346 -8.72 -27.18 7.95
C LEU A 346 -10.02 -26.50 7.51
N LEU A 347 -10.15 -26.18 6.21
CA LEU A 347 -11.36 -25.54 5.69
C LEU A 347 -12.59 -26.45 5.84
N CYS A 348 -12.46 -27.73 5.49
CA CYS A 348 -13.54 -28.72 5.63
C CYS A 348 -13.88 -28.98 7.10
N TYR A 349 -12.87 -29.01 7.96
CA TYR A 349 -13.04 -29.20 9.40
C TYR A 349 -13.82 -28.05 10.05
N PHE A 350 -13.33 -26.82 9.86
CA PHE A 350 -13.90 -25.62 10.49
C PHE A 350 -15.19 -25.12 9.83
N GLU A 351 -15.58 -25.62 8.65
CA GLU A 351 -16.94 -25.40 8.11
C GLU A 351 -18.03 -25.99 9.04
N ASN A 352 -17.69 -27.01 9.83
CA ASN A 352 -18.60 -27.64 10.78
C ASN A 352 -18.47 -27.13 12.22
N GLU A 353 -17.64 -26.10 12.46
CA GLU A 353 -17.49 -25.47 13.77
C GLU A 353 -18.82 -24.89 14.27
N THR A 354 -19.12 -25.05 15.56
CA THR A 354 -20.38 -24.59 16.16
C THR A 354 -20.18 -23.40 17.08
N SER A 355 -18.95 -23.17 17.57
CA SER A 355 -18.65 -22.11 18.51
C SER A 355 -18.32 -20.76 17.86
N ASP A 356 -17.76 -20.77 16.64
CA ASP A 356 -17.26 -19.58 15.95
C ASP A 356 -17.92 -19.43 14.57
N ASP A 357 -19.04 -18.72 14.53
CA ASP A 357 -19.82 -18.46 13.31
C ASP A 357 -19.03 -17.69 12.24
N GLU A 358 -18.11 -16.81 12.65
CA GLU A 358 -17.23 -16.07 11.73
C GLU A 358 -16.32 -17.06 11.01
N LEU A 359 -15.62 -17.91 11.77
CA LEU A 359 -14.69 -18.90 11.22
C LEU A 359 -15.39 -19.88 10.27
N LYS A 360 -16.55 -20.40 10.69
CA LYS A 360 -17.39 -21.29 9.87
C LYS A 360 -17.77 -20.64 8.55
N ARG A 361 -18.33 -19.43 8.61
CA ARG A 361 -18.77 -18.70 7.41
C ARG A 361 -17.60 -18.44 6.46
N ASP A 362 -16.45 -18.05 7.01
CA ASP A 362 -15.30 -17.67 6.21
C ASP A 362 -14.65 -18.90 5.55
N CYS A 363 -14.58 -20.05 6.24
CA CYS A 363 -14.13 -21.33 5.66
C CYS A 363 -15.05 -21.80 4.53
N ARG A 364 -16.38 -21.77 4.78
CA ARG A 364 -17.39 -22.09 3.76
C ARG A 364 -17.28 -21.18 2.54
N ALA A 365 -16.98 -19.89 2.75
CA ALA A 365 -16.75 -18.95 1.65
C ALA A 365 -15.51 -19.33 0.83
N GLN A 366 -14.40 -19.76 1.46
CA GLN A 366 -13.21 -20.18 0.72
C GLN A 366 -13.46 -21.45 -0.11
N LEU A 367 -14.17 -22.44 0.44
CA LEU A 367 -14.51 -23.67 -0.27
C LEU A 367 -15.42 -23.38 -1.49
N MET A 368 -16.52 -22.67 -1.26
CA MET A 368 -17.57 -22.49 -2.28
C MET A 368 -17.25 -21.40 -3.30
N ARG A 369 -16.59 -20.30 -2.89
CA ARG A 369 -16.34 -19.14 -3.77
C ARG A 369 -14.92 -19.10 -4.29
N GLY A 370 -13.97 -19.63 -3.54
CA GLY A 370 -12.55 -19.68 -3.88
C GLY A 370 -12.21 -20.96 -4.64
N LEU A 371 -11.97 -22.04 -3.88
CA LEU A 371 -11.47 -23.32 -4.39
C LEU A 371 -12.34 -23.91 -5.50
N ALA A 372 -13.67 -23.94 -5.33
CA ALA A 372 -14.58 -24.48 -6.35
C ALA A 372 -14.56 -23.73 -7.69
N ARG A 373 -14.00 -22.50 -7.73
CA ARG A 373 -13.90 -21.66 -8.93
C ARG A 373 -12.45 -21.45 -9.39
N ALA A 374 -11.48 -22.03 -8.68
CA ALA A 374 -10.07 -21.85 -8.97
C ALA A 374 -9.65 -22.68 -10.18
N TRP A 375 -8.75 -22.12 -11.00
CA TRP A 375 -8.11 -22.88 -12.06
C TRP A 375 -7.08 -23.83 -11.45
N LEU A 376 -7.19 -25.13 -11.76
CA LEU A 376 -6.22 -26.14 -11.34
C LEU A 376 -5.19 -26.39 -12.45
N GLY A 377 -3.91 -26.31 -12.12
CA GLY A 377 -2.85 -26.79 -13.00
C GLY A 377 -2.85 -28.32 -13.08
N GLY A 378 -2.25 -28.90 -14.12
CA GLY A 378 -2.21 -30.36 -14.30
C GLY A 378 -1.70 -31.09 -13.05
N ASP A 379 -0.55 -30.66 -12.53
CA ASP A 379 0.09 -31.22 -11.32
C ASP A 379 -0.73 -30.99 -10.02
N THR A 380 -1.63 -30.01 -10.04
CA THR A 380 -2.47 -29.62 -8.89
C THR A 380 -3.70 -30.51 -8.77
N VAL A 381 -4.21 -31.05 -9.88
CA VAL A 381 -5.43 -31.87 -9.92
C VAL A 381 -5.28 -33.14 -9.09
N ASP A 382 -4.21 -33.90 -9.31
CA ASP A 382 -3.98 -35.18 -8.62
C ASP A 382 -3.93 -34.97 -7.10
N ARG A 383 -3.23 -33.92 -6.67
CA ARG A 383 -3.08 -33.59 -5.25
C ARG A 383 -4.39 -33.12 -4.61
N VAL A 384 -5.28 -32.46 -5.36
CA VAL A 384 -6.63 -32.12 -4.86
C VAL A 384 -7.45 -33.40 -4.69
N LEU A 385 -7.42 -34.31 -5.67
CA LEU A 385 -8.17 -35.57 -5.59
C LEU A 385 -7.72 -36.42 -4.40
N GLU A 386 -6.40 -36.55 -4.18
CA GLU A 386 -5.84 -37.27 -3.02
C GLU A 386 -6.29 -36.69 -1.67
N ASN A 387 -6.51 -35.38 -1.57
CA ASN A 387 -7.00 -34.76 -0.34
C ASN A 387 -8.51 -34.87 -0.17
N CYS A 388 -9.28 -35.02 -1.26
CA CYS A 388 -10.72 -35.24 -1.20
C CYS A 388 -11.09 -36.71 -0.91
N GLU A 389 -10.18 -37.65 -1.18
CA GLU A 389 -10.36 -39.07 -0.87
C GLU A 389 -10.11 -39.42 0.61
N LYS A 390 -9.40 -38.55 1.33
CA LYS A 390 -9.14 -38.63 2.77
C LYS A 390 -10.23 -37.92 3.55
#